data_AF-A0A529VNZ0-F1
#
_entry.id   AF-A0A529VNZ0-F1
#
_cell.length_a   1.000
_cell.length_b   1.000
_cell.length_c   1.000
_cell.angle_alpha   90.00
_cell.angle_beta   90.00
_cell.angle_gamma   90.00
#
_symmetry.space_group_name_H-M   'P 1'
#
loop_
_entity.id
_entity.type
_entity.pdbx_description
1 polymer ?
#
loop_
_entity_poly.entity_id
_entity_poly.type
_entity_poly.pdbx_seq_one_letter_code
_entity_poly.pdbx_strand_id
1 'polypeptide(L)' 'QGTEVSFGDRTLKVKALDTYDFSDTDLCVMSAGGNVSKEWSPKIGKQGCVVIDNSSAFRYDPDVPLIVP' A
#
# COMPACT_ATOMS: atom_id res chain seq x y z
N GLN A 1 -18.66 1.66 -8.15
CA GLN A 1 -17.68 0.92 -8.97
C GLN A 1 -16.46 1.80 -9.15
N GLY A 2 -15.24 1.25 -9.06
CA GLY A 2 -14.02 2.04 -9.29
C GLY A 2 -13.78 2.35 -10.77
N THR A 3 -12.92 3.33 -11.03
CA THR A 3 -12.47 3.72 -12.38
C THR A 3 -11.57 2.63 -12.98
N GLU A 4 -11.43 2.63 -14.31
CA GLU A 4 -10.47 1.78 -15.00
C GLU A 4 -9.19 2.57 -15.33
N VAL A 5 -8.04 1.92 -15.21
CA VAL A 5 -6.73 2.53 -15.46
C VAL A 5 -5.88 1.61 -16.34
N SER A 6 -5.06 2.20 -17.22
CA SER A 6 -4.13 1.44 -18.06
C SER A 6 -2.90 1.00 -17.25
N PHE A 7 -2.41 -0.20 -17.55
CA PHE A 7 -1.20 -0.77 -16.97
C PHE A 7 -0.51 -1.69 -17.98
N GLY A 8 0.49 -1.15 -18.68
CA GLY A 8 1.07 -1.81 -19.85
C GLY A 8 -0.01 -2.09 -20.90
N ASP A 9 -0.07 -3.32 -21.40
CA ASP A 9 -1.09 -3.77 -22.36
C ASP A 9 -2.43 -4.19 -21.70
N ARG A 10 -2.59 -3.96 -20.39
CA ARG A 10 -3.77 -4.36 -19.60
C ARG A 10 -4.54 -3.16 -19.09
N THR A 11 -5.82 -3.37 -18.81
CA THR A 11 -6.67 -2.44 -18.08
C THR A 11 -7.00 -3.03 -16.72
N LEU A 12 -6.79 -2.26 -15.66
CA LEU A 12 -7.08 -2.67 -14.28
C LEU A 12 -8.29 -1.91 -13.76
N LYS A 13 -9.15 -2.62 -13.03
CA LYS A 13 -10.27 -2.02 -12.29
C LYS A 13 -9.78 -1.55 -10.93
N VAL A 14 -9.95 -0.28 -10.61
CA VAL A 14 -9.64 0.25 -9.27
C VAL A 14 -10.59 -0.39 -8.26
N LYS A 15 -10.02 -0.97 -7.20
CA LYS A 15 -10.74 -1.55 -6.06
C LYS A 15 -10.69 -0.57 -4.89
N ALA A 16 -11.72 -0.57 -4.04
CA ALA A 16 -11.76 0.28 -2.86
C ALA A 16 -10.84 -0.31 -1.77
N LEU A 17 -10.05 0.56 -1.13
CA LEU A 17 -9.03 0.16 -0.15
C LEU A 17 -9.63 -0.57 1.05
N ASP A 18 -10.80 -0.13 1.49
CA ASP A 18 -11.49 -0.63 2.69
C ASP A 18 -12.08 -2.03 2.57
N THR A 19 -12.25 -2.50 1.34
CA THR A 19 -12.90 -3.77 1.00
C THR A 19 -11.98 -4.69 0.19
N TYR A 20 -10.75 -4.26 -0.09
CA TYR A 20 -9.76 -5.10 -0.76
C TYR A 20 -9.15 -6.11 0.22
N ASP A 21 -9.10 -7.37 -0.20
CA ASP A 21 -8.40 -8.45 0.51
C ASP A 21 -6.93 -8.46 0.05
N PHE A 22 -6.01 -8.31 1.00
CA PHE A 22 -4.57 -8.30 0.74
C PHE A 22 -3.91 -9.66 1.01
N SER A 23 -4.67 -10.71 1.36
CA SER A 23 -4.12 -12.03 1.72
C SER A 23 -3.37 -12.73 0.58
N ASP A 24 -3.63 -12.34 -0.67
CA ASP A 24 -2.95 -12.85 -1.88
C ASP A 24 -1.90 -11.87 -2.45
N THR A 25 -1.66 -10.76 -1.76
CA THR A 25 -0.84 -9.66 -2.28
C THR A 25 0.54 -9.67 -1.63
N ASP A 26 1.58 -9.96 -2.41
CA ASP A 26 2.96 -10.01 -1.89
C ASP A 26 3.49 -8.63 -1.46
N LEU A 27 3.19 -7.60 -2.25
CA LEU A 27 3.77 -6.26 -2.12
C LEU A 27 2.71 -5.17 -2.29
N CYS A 28 2.72 -4.17 -1.42
CA CYS A 28 1.90 -2.97 -1.52
C CYS A 28 2.78 -1.71 -1.51
N VAL A 29 2.76 -0.95 -2.61
CA VAL A 29 3.42 0.36 -2.67
C VAL A 29 2.43 1.44 -2.26
N MET A 30 2.59 1.95 -1.04
CA MET A 30 1.74 2.97 -0.45
C MET A 30 2.26 4.37 -0.80
N SER A 31 1.48 5.12 -1.57
CA SER A 31 1.71 6.53 -1.87
C SER A 31 0.42 7.35 -1.74
N ALA A 32 -0.38 7.03 -0.72
CA ALA A 32 -1.69 7.64 -0.46
C ALA A 32 -1.67 8.75 0.61
N GLY A 33 -0.48 9.20 1.02
CA GLY A 33 -0.29 10.22 2.05
C GLY A 33 -0.22 9.66 3.48
N GLY A 34 0.32 10.46 4.41
CA GLY A 34 0.71 9.98 5.74
C GLY A 34 -0.45 9.52 6.62
N ASN A 35 -1.63 10.14 6.53
CA ASN A 35 -2.78 9.73 7.34
C ASN A 35 -3.32 8.35 6.93
N VAL A 36 -3.49 8.13 5.63
CA VAL A 36 -3.91 6.83 5.08
C VAL A 36 -2.87 5.76 5.42
N SER A 37 -1.59 6.10 5.26
CA SER A 37 -0.46 5.21 5.56
C SER A 37 -0.45 4.74 7.01
N LYS A 38 -0.60 5.67 7.97
CA LYS A 38 -0.67 5.33 9.41
C LYS A 38 -1.79 4.35 9.73
N GLU A 39 -2.93 4.50 9.06
CA GLU A 39 -4.08 3.64 9.30
C GLU A 39 -3.96 2.28 8.59
N TRP A 40 -3.58 2.28 7.32
CA TRP A 40 -3.72 1.13 6.44
C TRP A 40 -2.44 0.30 6.31
N SER A 41 -1.26 0.89 6.33
CA SER A 41 0.01 0.14 6.20
C SER A 41 0.12 -0.98 7.25
N PRO A 42 -0.22 -0.77 8.54
CA PRO A 42 -0.21 -1.86 9.52
C PRO A 42 -1.31 -2.91 9.31
N LYS A 43 -2.48 -2.53 8.79
CA LYS A 43 -3.59 -3.46 8.50
C LYS A 43 -3.24 -4.37 7.32
N ILE A 44 -2.61 -3.81 6.29
CA ILE A 44 -2.12 -4.54 5.12
C ILE A 44 -0.98 -5.48 5.52
N GLY A 45 0.01 -4.99 6.27
CA GLY A 45 1.12 -5.79 6.78
C GLY A 45 0.69 -7.02 7.60
N LYS A 46 -0.36 -6.88 8.40
CA LYS A 46 -0.95 -7.99 9.18
C LYS A 46 -1.57 -9.09 8.32
N GLN A 47 -1.88 -8.83 7.05
CA GLN A 47 -2.38 -9.83 6.11
C GLN A 47 -1.26 -10.60 5.39
N GLY A 48 0.01 -10.31 5.71
CA GLY A 48 1.18 -10.96 5.11
C GLY A 48 1.80 -10.19 3.94
N CYS A 49 1.20 -9.07 3.54
CA CYS A 49 1.68 -8.22 2.47
C CYS A 49 2.83 -7.32 2.92
N VAL A 50 3.94 -7.27 2.17
CA VAL A 50 5.05 -6.34 2.46
C VAL A 50 4.68 -4.94 1.98
N VAL A 51 4.65 -3.97 2.90
CA VAL A 51 4.29 -2.59 2.58
C VAL A 51 5.55 -1.74 2.38
N ILE A 52 5.65 -1.07 1.23
CA ILE A 52 6.65 -0.05 0.92
C ILE A 52 5.96 1.30 0.91
N ASP A 53 6.29 2.15 1.88
CA ASP A 53 5.56 3.40 2.11
C ASP A 53 6.39 4.64 1.72
N ASN A 54 5.91 5.37 0.72
CA ASN A 54 6.55 6.59 0.21
C ASN A 54 6.18 7.85 1.03
N SER A 55 5.33 7.72 2.05
CA SER A 55 4.99 8.84 2.92
C SER A 55 6.09 9.11 3.96
N SER A 56 5.90 10.16 4.76
CA SER A 56 6.75 10.43 5.92
C SER A 56 6.31 9.68 7.19
N ALA A 57 5.22 8.90 7.12
CA ALA A 57 4.55 8.34 8.30
C ALA A 57 5.45 7.49 9.19
N PHE A 58 6.36 6.71 8.59
CA PHE A 58 7.15 5.70 9.30
C PHE A 58 8.68 5.93 9.21
N ARG A 59 9.14 7.06 8.64
CA ARG A 59 10.57 7.29 8.39
C ARG A 59 11.47 7.26 9.63
N TYR A 60 10.89 7.53 10.79
CA TYR A 60 11.57 7.60 12.09
C TYR A 60 11.08 6.52 13.05
N ASP A 61 10.25 5.59 12.59
CA ASP A 61 9.84 4.45 13.40
C ASP A 61 11.04 3.48 13.48
N PRO A 62 11.54 3.15 14.68
CA PRO A 62 12.72 2.28 14.82
C PRO A 62 12.49 0.86 14.27
N ASP A 63 11.24 0.42 14.17
CA ASP A 63 10.88 -0.91 13.65
C ASP A 63 10.65 -0.91 12.13
N VAL A 64 10.71 0.25 11.47
CA VAL A 64 10.51 0.38 10.02
C VAL A 64 11.77 0.91 9.35
N PRO A 65 12.43 0.14 8.47
CA PRO A 65 13.66 0.58 7.83
C PRO A 65 13.40 1.71 6.82
N LEU A 66 14.15 2.80 6.94
CA LEU A 66 14.21 3.85 5.92
C LEU A 66 15.22 3.46 4.84
N ILE A 67 14.75 3.13 3.64
CA ILE A 67 15.58 2.61 2.54
C ILE A 67 15.91 3.68 1.51
N VAL A 68 17.19 3.78 1.13
CA VAL A 68 17.68 4.51 -0.04
C VAL A 68 18.44 3.51 -0.93
N PRO A 69 18.00 3.26 -2.18
CA PRO A 69 18.60 2.28 -3.07
C PRO A 69 19.88 2.76 -3.77
#